data_AF-A0A1L7WRL5-F1
#
_entry.id   AF-A0A1L7WRL5-F1
#
_cell.length_a   1.000
_cell.length_b   1.000
_cell.length_c   1.000
_cell.angle_alpha   90.00
_cell.angle_beta   90.00
_cell.angle_gamma   90.00
#
_symmetry.space_group_name_H-M   'P 1'
#
loop_
_entity.id
_entity.type
_entity.pdbx_description
1 polymer ?
#
loop_
_entity_poly.entity_id
_entity_poly.type
_entity_poly.pdbx_seq_one_letter_code
_entity_poly.pdbx_strand_id
1 'polypeptide(L)'
;MFGATRLPLLLLCAISLVLGTFMKEQHPLLGDDGQKPLPGKPKSRSTLPALLDALDVLQADYFEVWQGIWPTSIDWTSAVIGTYLSSAIITLSGSYPAFPSSKVADNTVNKYFSNLIGAYFGQDAFALRQEAYDDMLWVVLGWLETVKFIGAHSELHYGTDDDSRLAGPWYGHQWVPAFAHRARIFWDMASQGWDTSLCNGGMIWNPYLVPYKNAITNELYITASISMYLYFPGDDNTSPFGFTTPPTPQDIDSPNRPHHPKYLAAAIEAYKWLGDSNMTDAKGLYVDGYHISGWSRERPKNESNTRCDARNEMVYTYNQGVLLSGQRGLYEATGARSYLEDGHQLVSNVIAATGWDLKHGKALDEDEADKPRHRLGKWRGLGRSGVMEEACDAEGYCSQDGQTFKGIFFHHLTLFCERLPDHLVLPGELFLSKNVEDIPGGPQEVQKWHDKECARYGPWIKHNAKAAVSTLDHEGKFGMWWGAPPHSTADPDAEVDLPRQAVDSRNQGVPQEWKNKRRYLRKTHEDDEDDAHDDDNEGKIRIRDLNDRGRGRTVETQGGGISVLRAMLELVDTR
;
A
#
# COMPACT_ATOMS: atom_id res chain seq x y z
N MET A 1 66.79 -15.25 9.19
CA MET A 1 66.97 -13.89 9.76
C MET A 1 66.66 -12.88 8.67
N PHE A 2 65.82 -11.88 9.00
CA PHE A 2 65.37 -10.69 8.24
C PHE A 2 65.60 -10.59 6.72
N GLY A 3 64.55 -10.19 6.00
CA GLY A 3 64.70 -9.53 4.70
C GLY A 3 63.41 -9.41 3.89
N ALA A 4 62.80 -8.22 3.89
CA ALA A 4 61.77 -7.84 2.94
C ALA A 4 62.39 -7.55 1.56
N THR A 5 61.71 -7.92 0.47
CA THR A 5 61.24 -7.06 -0.65
C THR A 5 61.20 -7.76 -2.02
N ARG A 6 60.03 -7.56 -2.67
CA ARG A 6 59.73 -7.41 -4.10
C ARG A 6 59.84 -8.61 -5.07
N LEU A 7 58.71 -8.80 -5.75
CA LEU A 7 58.41 -9.59 -6.95
C LEU A 7 59.45 -9.44 -8.07
N PRO A 8 59.52 -10.44 -8.97
CA PRO A 8 59.11 -10.15 -10.33
C PRO A 8 58.24 -11.24 -11.01
N LEU A 9 57.50 -10.75 -11.98
CA LEU A 9 56.72 -11.40 -13.02
C LEU A 9 57.63 -12.20 -13.99
N LEU A 10 57.22 -13.39 -14.46
CA LEU A 10 57.12 -13.78 -15.89
C LEU A 10 57.15 -15.32 -16.14
N LEU A 11 56.02 -15.79 -16.67
CA LEU A 11 55.80 -16.61 -17.88
C LEU A 11 56.14 -18.14 -17.95
N LEU A 12 55.07 -18.87 -18.29
CA LEU A 12 54.89 -19.96 -19.29
C LEU A 12 54.90 -21.45 -18.89
N CYS A 13 53.73 -22.04 -19.20
CA CYS A 13 53.48 -23.30 -19.92
C CYS A 13 53.63 -24.65 -19.20
N ALA A 14 52.48 -25.29 -18.96
CA ALA A 14 52.24 -26.63 -19.51
C ALA A 14 50.74 -26.84 -19.80
N ILE A 15 50.47 -27.08 -21.08
CA ILE A 15 49.20 -27.45 -21.69
C ILE A 15 49.00 -28.96 -21.51
N SER A 16 47.77 -29.39 -21.24
CA SER A 16 47.26 -30.70 -21.68
C SER A 16 45.82 -30.56 -22.17
N LEU A 17 45.66 -30.71 -23.49
CA LEU A 17 44.40 -30.86 -24.20
C LEU A 17 43.70 -32.17 -23.85
N VAL A 18 42.36 -32.16 -23.81
CA VAL A 18 41.56 -33.18 -24.52
C VAL A 18 40.41 -32.49 -25.27
N LEU A 19 40.43 -32.68 -26.58
CA LEU A 19 39.46 -32.26 -27.60
C LEU A 19 38.29 -33.25 -27.72
N GLY A 20 37.15 -32.75 -28.17
CA GLY A 20 36.02 -33.54 -28.70
C GLY A 20 34.78 -32.69 -28.95
N THR A 21 34.85 -31.72 -29.87
CA THR A 21 34.13 -31.72 -31.17
C THR A 21 32.62 -31.99 -31.10
N PHE A 22 31.80 -30.97 -31.38
CA PHE A 22 30.85 -30.94 -32.52
C PHE A 22 30.31 -29.51 -32.68
N MET A 23 30.96 -28.72 -33.54
CA MET A 23 30.36 -27.53 -34.14
C MET A 23 29.66 -27.98 -35.43
N LYS A 24 28.40 -27.57 -35.61
CA LYS A 24 27.69 -27.72 -36.87
C LYS A 24 27.44 -26.31 -37.41
N GLU A 25 27.95 -26.06 -38.61
CA GLU A 25 27.83 -24.83 -39.38
C GLU A 25 26.35 -24.42 -39.57
N GLN A 26 26.06 -23.14 -39.37
CA GLN A 26 24.83 -22.50 -39.83
C GLN A 26 25.14 -21.70 -41.10
N HIS A 27 24.57 -22.15 -42.22
CA HIS A 27 24.35 -21.30 -43.39
C HIS A 27 22.96 -20.63 -43.28
N PRO A 28 22.78 -19.41 -43.82
CA PRO A 28 21.56 -18.63 -43.65
C PRO A 28 20.48 -19.08 -44.64
N LEU A 29 19.33 -19.52 -44.11
CA LEU A 29 18.11 -19.73 -44.88
C LEU A 29 17.19 -18.52 -44.67
N LEU A 30 17.10 -17.69 -45.71
CA LEU A 30 15.99 -16.77 -45.94
C LEU A 30 14.72 -17.63 -46.15
N GLY A 31 13.82 -17.60 -45.18
CA GLY A 31 12.49 -18.21 -45.25
C GLY A 31 11.45 -17.18 -44.83
N ASP A 32 10.65 -16.76 -45.81
CA ASP A 32 9.38 -16.07 -45.66
C ASP A 32 8.41 -17.00 -44.92
N ASP A 33 8.05 -16.66 -43.68
CA ASP A 33 6.98 -17.35 -42.95
C ASP A 33 6.11 -16.29 -42.27
N GLY A 34 4.84 -16.27 -42.70
CA GLY A 34 3.88 -15.20 -42.50
C GLY A 34 3.63 -14.83 -41.04
N GLN A 35 3.23 -13.57 -40.87
CA GLN A 35 2.66 -13.01 -39.65
C GLN A 35 1.67 -14.01 -39.03
N LYS A 36 2.07 -14.62 -37.90
CA LYS A 36 1.13 -15.32 -37.03
C LYS A 36 0.07 -14.29 -36.61
N PRO A 37 -1.23 -14.60 -36.76
CA PRO A 37 -2.28 -13.71 -36.28
C PRO A 37 -2.05 -13.40 -34.80
N LEU A 38 -2.22 -12.12 -34.44
CA LEU A 38 -2.21 -11.65 -33.05
C LEU A 38 -3.04 -12.63 -32.19
N PRO A 39 -2.54 -13.04 -31.01
CA PRO A 39 -3.32 -13.85 -30.09
C PRO A 39 -4.67 -13.19 -29.87
N GLY A 40 -5.74 -13.93 -30.16
CA GLY A 40 -7.11 -13.45 -29.93
C GLY A 40 -7.27 -12.98 -28.48
N LYS A 41 -8.05 -11.91 -28.29
CA LYS A 41 -8.38 -11.31 -26.99
C LYS A 41 -8.50 -12.39 -25.91
N PRO A 42 -7.83 -12.24 -24.75
CA PRO A 42 -7.86 -13.26 -23.72
C PRO A 42 -9.31 -13.53 -23.33
N LYS A 43 -9.75 -14.79 -23.49
CA LYS A 43 -10.97 -15.30 -22.89
C LYS A 43 -10.87 -14.96 -21.40
N SER A 44 -11.91 -14.32 -20.85
CA SER A 44 -12.05 -13.96 -19.43
C SER A 44 -11.36 -14.98 -18.52
N ARG A 45 -10.11 -14.70 -18.12
CA ARG A 45 -9.42 -15.52 -17.12
C ARG A 45 -10.19 -15.35 -15.82
N SER A 46 -10.45 -16.43 -15.10
CA SER A 46 -10.92 -16.36 -13.72
C SER A 46 -9.94 -15.52 -12.89
N THR A 47 -10.45 -14.75 -11.92
CA THR A 47 -9.66 -13.74 -11.18
C THR A 47 -8.51 -14.35 -10.39
N LEU A 48 -8.68 -15.53 -9.77
CA LEU A 48 -7.62 -16.19 -9.00
C LEU A 48 -6.36 -16.52 -9.84
N PRO A 49 -6.45 -17.16 -11.03
CA PRO A 49 -5.31 -17.28 -11.93
C PRO A 49 -4.67 -15.95 -12.32
N ALA A 50 -5.45 -14.90 -12.57
CA ALA A 50 -4.89 -13.58 -12.89
C ALA A 50 -4.12 -12.97 -11.69
N LEU A 51 -4.61 -13.17 -10.46
CA LEU A 51 -3.93 -12.77 -9.24
C LEU A 51 -2.61 -13.55 -9.05
N LEU A 52 -2.62 -14.87 -9.30
CA LEU A 52 -1.41 -15.70 -9.26
C LEU A 52 -0.38 -15.25 -10.32
N ASP A 53 -0.81 -15.01 -11.55
CA ASP A 53 0.04 -14.48 -12.63
C ASP A 53 0.67 -13.14 -12.20
N ALA A 54 -0.12 -12.25 -11.57
CA ALA A 54 0.35 -10.95 -11.09
C ALA A 54 1.38 -11.07 -9.95
N LEU A 55 1.17 -11.99 -9.01
CA LEU A 55 2.12 -12.27 -7.91
C LEU A 55 3.40 -12.91 -8.43
N ASP A 56 3.31 -13.78 -9.44
CA ASP A 56 4.48 -14.36 -10.08
C ASP A 56 5.32 -13.31 -10.79
N VAL A 57 4.71 -12.36 -11.52
CA VAL A 57 5.43 -11.22 -12.10
C VAL A 57 6.04 -10.34 -10.99
N LEU A 58 5.30 -10.04 -9.92
CA LEU A 58 5.83 -9.26 -8.79
C LEU A 58 7.12 -9.87 -8.23
N GLN A 59 7.13 -11.19 -8.01
CA GLN A 59 8.27 -11.85 -7.39
C GLN A 59 9.37 -12.27 -8.38
N ALA A 60 9.05 -12.54 -9.64
CA ALA A 60 10.03 -12.97 -10.64
C ALA A 60 10.80 -11.77 -11.22
N ASP A 61 10.11 -10.65 -11.46
CA ASP A 61 10.67 -9.54 -12.22
C ASP A 61 11.13 -8.39 -11.33
N TYR A 62 10.54 -8.24 -10.13
CA TYR A 62 10.81 -7.10 -9.26
C TYR A 62 11.47 -7.45 -7.92
N PHE A 63 11.52 -8.72 -7.52
CA PHE A 63 12.09 -9.13 -6.22
C PHE A 63 13.40 -9.89 -6.34
N GLU A 64 14.45 -9.39 -5.69
CA GLU A 64 15.76 -10.02 -5.65
C GLU A 64 15.88 -10.93 -4.42
N VAL A 65 15.66 -12.23 -4.61
CA VAL A 65 15.63 -13.23 -3.52
C VAL A 65 16.89 -13.22 -2.64
N TRP A 66 18.07 -12.95 -3.23
CA TRP A 66 19.34 -12.96 -2.50
C TRP A 66 19.58 -11.70 -1.66
N GLN A 67 18.94 -10.58 -2.00
CA GLN A 67 18.93 -9.36 -1.18
C GLN A 67 17.76 -9.34 -0.21
N GLY A 68 16.65 -10.00 -0.59
CA GLY A 68 15.39 -9.89 0.11
C GLY A 68 14.77 -8.51 -0.05
N ILE A 69 14.87 -7.87 -1.23
CA ILE A 69 14.27 -6.55 -1.47
C ILE A 69 13.62 -6.48 -2.86
N TRP A 70 12.74 -5.51 -3.05
CA TRP A 70 12.34 -5.01 -4.37
C TRP A 70 13.25 -3.83 -4.74
N PRO A 71 14.32 -3.99 -5.55
CA PRO A 71 15.39 -2.99 -5.65
C PRO A 71 14.97 -1.66 -6.26
N THR A 72 13.89 -1.65 -7.05
CA THR A 72 13.37 -0.45 -7.69
C THR A 72 12.33 0.28 -6.85
N SER A 73 11.91 -0.30 -5.72
CA SER A 73 11.02 0.35 -4.74
C SER A 73 11.82 1.28 -3.82
N ILE A 74 11.18 2.35 -3.33
CA ILE A 74 11.68 3.14 -2.18
C ILE A 74 11.14 2.58 -0.87
N ASP A 75 11.79 2.92 0.24
CA ASP A 75 11.59 2.32 1.56
C ASP A 75 10.11 2.13 1.97
N TRP A 76 9.29 3.19 1.92
CA TRP A 76 7.88 3.08 2.30
C TRP A 76 7.03 2.32 1.28
N THR A 77 7.29 2.47 -0.02
CA THR A 77 6.58 1.69 -1.07
C THR A 77 6.92 0.21 -0.98
N SER A 78 8.15 -0.14 -0.59
CA SER A 78 8.59 -1.51 -0.31
C SER A 78 7.79 -2.14 0.83
N ALA A 79 7.54 -1.38 1.91
CA ALA A 79 6.68 -1.82 3.02
C ALA A 79 5.24 -2.06 2.56
N VAL A 80 4.71 -1.21 1.68
CA VAL A 80 3.38 -1.37 1.09
C VAL A 80 3.31 -2.60 0.17
N ILE A 81 4.31 -2.84 -0.68
CA ILE A 81 4.38 -4.03 -1.54
C ILE A 81 4.42 -5.32 -0.69
N GLY A 82 5.19 -5.32 0.40
CA GLY A 82 5.18 -6.42 1.37
C GLY A 82 3.80 -6.63 2.00
N THR A 83 3.06 -5.56 2.27
CA THR A 83 1.67 -5.62 2.75
C THR A 83 0.75 -6.26 1.72
N TYR A 84 0.87 -5.90 0.43
CA TYR A 84 0.11 -6.53 -0.64
C TYR A 84 0.40 -8.02 -0.76
N LEU A 85 1.67 -8.41 -0.74
CA LEU A 85 2.06 -9.82 -0.78
C LEU A 85 1.48 -10.60 0.40
N SER A 86 1.57 -10.05 1.61
CA SER A 86 1.00 -10.62 2.84
C SER A 86 -0.52 -10.80 2.76
N SER A 87 -1.25 -9.76 2.35
CA SER A 87 -2.71 -9.84 2.21
C SER A 87 -3.14 -10.80 1.08
N ALA A 88 -2.37 -10.87 -0.01
CA ALA A 88 -2.66 -11.78 -1.11
C ALA A 88 -2.46 -13.24 -0.70
N ILE A 89 -1.46 -13.58 0.12
CA ILE A 89 -1.28 -14.95 0.62
C ILE A 89 -2.34 -15.36 1.64
N ILE A 90 -3.00 -14.41 2.34
CA ILE A 90 -4.26 -14.70 3.07
C ILE A 90 -5.34 -15.16 2.10
N THR A 91 -5.54 -14.43 1.00
CA THR A 91 -6.50 -14.79 -0.05
C THR A 91 -6.21 -16.16 -0.64
N LEU A 92 -4.93 -16.45 -0.94
CA LEU A 92 -4.52 -17.76 -1.47
C LEU A 92 -4.76 -18.87 -0.45
N SER A 93 -4.48 -18.63 0.84
CA SER A 93 -4.75 -19.56 1.94
C SER A 93 -6.23 -19.92 2.03
N GLY A 94 -7.13 -18.94 1.92
CA GLY A 94 -8.58 -19.16 1.87
C GLY A 94 -9.06 -19.85 0.58
N SER A 95 -8.25 -19.80 -0.49
CA SER A 95 -8.58 -20.34 -1.81
C SER A 95 -8.04 -21.76 -2.07
N TYR A 96 -7.54 -22.46 -1.05
CA TYR A 96 -6.99 -23.83 -1.17
C TYR A 96 -7.84 -24.79 -2.00
N PRO A 97 -9.18 -24.84 -1.87
CA PRO A 97 -10.02 -25.74 -2.67
C PRO A 97 -9.98 -25.46 -4.19
N ALA A 98 -9.55 -24.27 -4.61
CA ALA A 98 -9.41 -23.91 -6.02
C ALA A 98 -8.06 -24.32 -6.63
N PHE A 99 -7.10 -24.80 -5.82
CA PHE A 99 -5.83 -25.31 -6.30
C PHE A 99 -5.93 -26.78 -6.77
N PRO A 100 -5.05 -27.23 -7.68
CA PRO A 100 -5.06 -28.63 -8.15
C PRO A 100 -4.84 -29.67 -7.04
N SER A 101 -4.11 -29.30 -5.97
CA SER A 101 -3.92 -30.12 -4.77
C SER A 101 -3.42 -29.26 -3.62
N SER A 102 -3.59 -29.74 -2.37
CA SER A 102 -3.01 -29.09 -1.17
C SER A 102 -1.51 -28.87 -1.29
N LYS A 103 -0.77 -29.83 -1.86
CA LYS A 103 0.68 -29.70 -2.10
C LYS A 103 1.03 -28.50 -2.99
N VAL A 104 0.23 -28.21 -4.01
CA VAL A 104 0.45 -27.05 -4.89
C VAL A 104 0.11 -25.75 -4.13
N ALA A 105 -0.97 -25.74 -3.36
CA ALA A 105 -1.34 -24.61 -2.52
C ALA A 105 -0.25 -24.30 -1.49
N ASP A 106 0.21 -25.29 -0.73
CA ASP A 106 1.28 -25.18 0.26
C ASP A 106 2.57 -24.67 -0.35
N ASN A 107 3.00 -25.23 -1.49
CA ASN A 107 4.21 -24.77 -2.16
C ASN A 107 4.11 -23.30 -2.61
N THR A 108 2.91 -22.88 -3.05
CA THR A 108 2.66 -21.51 -3.51
C THR A 108 2.68 -20.53 -2.33
N VAL A 109 1.94 -20.82 -1.25
CA VAL A 109 1.91 -19.97 -0.05
C VAL A 109 3.29 -19.90 0.60
N ASN A 110 3.98 -21.04 0.76
CA ASN A 110 5.30 -21.09 1.39
C ASN A 110 6.38 -20.39 0.54
N LYS A 111 6.28 -20.41 -0.80
CA LYS A 111 7.16 -19.63 -1.70
C LYS A 111 7.07 -18.14 -1.37
N TYR A 112 5.86 -17.58 -1.40
CA TYR A 112 5.64 -16.17 -1.16
C TYR A 112 5.91 -15.76 0.29
N PHE A 113 5.56 -16.59 1.26
CA PHE A 113 5.91 -16.33 2.66
C PHE A 113 7.43 -16.34 2.88
N SER A 114 8.18 -17.20 2.19
CA SER A 114 9.66 -17.17 2.22
C SER A 114 10.22 -15.87 1.63
N ASN A 115 9.57 -15.30 0.61
CA ASN A 115 9.94 -13.98 0.10
C ASN A 115 9.63 -12.86 1.11
N LEU A 116 8.52 -12.91 1.84
CA LEU A 116 8.23 -11.97 2.94
C LEU A 116 9.27 -12.05 4.07
N ILE A 117 9.70 -13.26 4.43
CA ILE A 117 10.79 -13.43 5.40
C ILE A 117 12.08 -12.79 4.86
N GLY A 118 12.40 -12.99 3.58
CA GLY A 118 13.51 -12.28 2.92
C GLY A 118 13.36 -10.76 3.03
N ALA A 119 12.18 -10.23 2.69
CA ALA A 119 11.82 -8.81 2.79
C ALA A 119 12.04 -8.22 4.19
N TYR A 120 11.74 -8.99 5.25
CA TYR A 120 11.98 -8.55 6.63
C TYR A 120 13.45 -8.26 6.92
N PHE A 121 14.35 -9.09 6.40
CA PHE A 121 15.79 -8.95 6.60
C PHE A 121 16.43 -7.96 5.61
N GLY A 122 15.89 -7.84 4.40
CA GLY A 122 16.38 -6.89 3.41
C GLY A 122 15.91 -5.44 3.63
N GLN A 123 14.76 -5.23 4.29
CA GLN A 123 14.27 -3.89 4.62
C GLN A 123 15.27 -3.11 5.48
N ASP A 124 15.66 -1.91 5.04
CA ASP A 124 16.55 -1.01 5.78
C ASP A 124 15.82 -0.38 6.97
N ALA A 125 15.58 -1.21 7.98
CA ALA A 125 14.89 -0.82 9.20
C ALA A 125 15.68 0.18 10.03
N PHE A 126 16.93 0.53 9.68
CA PHE A 126 17.68 1.57 10.38
C PHE A 126 17.47 2.93 9.71
N ALA A 127 17.53 3.00 8.38
CA ALA A 127 17.20 4.20 7.61
C ALA A 127 15.77 4.66 7.89
N LEU A 128 14.80 3.74 7.74
CA LEU A 128 13.37 3.97 7.99
C LEU A 128 13.04 4.58 9.36
N ARG A 129 13.87 4.38 10.40
CA ARG A 129 13.68 5.00 11.73
C ARG A 129 13.99 6.49 11.76
N GLN A 130 14.61 7.01 10.71
CA GLN A 130 15.00 8.40 10.56
C GLN A 130 14.19 9.11 9.48
N GLU A 131 13.20 8.46 8.88
CA GLU A 131 12.35 9.03 7.84
C GLU A 131 11.13 9.76 8.42
N ALA A 132 10.12 10.06 7.60
CA ALA A 132 8.91 10.72 8.07
C ALA A 132 8.00 9.73 8.81
N TYR A 133 7.02 10.27 9.53
CA TYR A 133 6.20 9.45 10.41
C TYR A 133 5.23 8.54 9.63
N ASP A 134 4.82 8.91 8.42
CA ASP A 134 4.09 8.03 7.52
C ASP A 134 4.94 6.83 7.06
N ASP A 135 6.21 7.03 6.67
CA ASP A 135 7.12 5.93 6.29
C ASP A 135 7.21 4.87 7.41
N MET A 136 7.34 5.33 8.66
CA MET A 136 7.36 4.45 9.83
C MET A 136 6.04 3.69 10.04
N LEU A 137 4.90 4.32 9.80
CA LEU A 137 3.59 3.71 10.03
C LEU A 137 3.24 2.66 8.95
N TRP A 138 3.73 2.82 7.72
CA TRP A 138 3.63 1.77 6.69
C TRP A 138 4.31 0.47 7.13
N VAL A 139 5.46 0.57 7.81
CA VAL A 139 6.15 -0.58 8.40
C VAL A 139 5.29 -1.26 9.46
N VAL A 140 4.60 -0.50 10.31
CA VAL A 140 3.70 -1.06 11.33
C VAL A 140 2.59 -1.89 10.69
N LEU A 141 1.90 -1.34 9.68
CA LEU A 141 0.80 -2.02 9.01
C LEU A 141 1.25 -3.30 8.30
N GLY A 142 2.38 -3.27 7.59
CA GLY A 142 2.85 -4.45 6.85
C GLY A 142 3.22 -5.64 7.74
N TRP A 143 3.86 -5.39 8.88
CA TRP A 143 4.22 -6.46 9.80
C TRP A 143 3.04 -6.97 10.62
N LEU A 144 2.06 -6.12 10.96
CA LEU A 144 0.80 -6.58 11.55
C LEU A 144 -0.03 -7.41 10.56
N GLU A 145 -0.08 -7.03 9.29
CA GLU A 145 -0.75 -7.83 8.25
C GLU A 145 -0.10 -9.21 8.11
N THR A 146 1.22 -9.29 8.22
CA THR A 146 1.95 -10.57 8.21
C THR A 146 1.65 -11.43 9.45
N VAL A 147 1.50 -10.82 10.63
CA VAL A 147 1.02 -11.52 11.84
C VAL A 147 -0.39 -12.06 11.64
N LYS A 148 -1.30 -11.27 11.08
CA LYS A 148 -2.67 -11.71 10.73
C LYS A 148 -2.65 -12.89 9.77
N PHE A 149 -1.82 -12.84 8.73
CA PHE A 149 -1.67 -13.94 7.80
C PHE A 149 -1.25 -15.24 8.48
N ILE A 150 -0.23 -15.19 9.36
CA ILE A 150 0.23 -16.37 10.09
C ILE A 150 -0.90 -16.97 10.94
N GLY A 151 -1.68 -16.12 11.61
CA GLY A 151 -2.86 -16.54 12.36
C GLY A 151 -3.90 -17.24 11.47
N ALA A 152 -4.37 -16.54 10.43
CA ALA A 152 -5.40 -17.04 9.52
C ALA A 152 -4.99 -18.33 8.81
N HIS A 153 -3.74 -18.43 8.34
CA HIS A 153 -3.23 -19.63 7.69
C HIS A 153 -3.12 -20.82 8.65
N SER A 154 -2.68 -20.56 9.89
CA SER A 154 -2.61 -21.60 10.92
C SER A 154 -3.99 -22.12 11.30
N GLU A 155 -4.97 -21.23 11.49
CA GLU A 155 -6.36 -21.60 11.82
C GLU A 155 -7.03 -22.42 10.71
N LEU A 156 -6.79 -22.07 9.45
CA LEU A 156 -7.39 -22.75 8.30
C LEU A 156 -6.81 -24.15 8.05
N HIS A 157 -5.50 -24.34 8.28
CA HIS A 157 -4.80 -25.54 7.78
C HIS A 157 -4.00 -26.32 8.83
N TYR A 158 -3.71 -25.72 9.98
CA TYR A 158 -2.82 -26.27 11.01
C TYR A 158 -3.47 -26.15 12.40
N GLY A 159 -4.59 -26.86 12.59
CA GLY A 159 -5.37 -26.94 13.84
C GLY A 159 -4.86 -27.97 14.85
N THR A 160 -5.64 -28.25 15.91
CA THR A 160 -5.26 -29.05 17.11
C THR A 160 -5.44 -30.57 17.00
N ASP A 161 -5.62 -31.11 15.80
CA ASP A 161 -5.86 -32.56 15.59
C ASP A 161 -4.63 -33.40 16.00
N ASP A 162 -4.79 -34.69 16.27
CA ASP A 162 -3.71 -35.53 16.81
C ASP A 162 -2.42 -35.52 15.94
N ASP A 163 -2.54 -35.32 14.63
CA ASP A 163 -1.40 -35.18 13.70
C ASP A 163 -0.61 -33.88 13.93
N SER A 164 -1.27 -32.80 14.38
CA SER A 164 -0.63 -31.52 14.71
C SER A 164 0.21 -31.57 15.99
N ARG A 165 -0.04 -32.54 16.89
CA ARG A 165 0.74 -32.72 18.12
C ARG A 165 2.18 -33.16 17.82
N LEU A 166 2.41 -33.83 16.70
CA LEU A 166 3.73 -34.27 16.25
C LEU A 166 4.44 -33.21 15.40
N ALA A 167 3.69 -32.43 14.61
CA ALA A 167 4.25 -31.42 13.70
C ALA A 167 4.43 -30.03 14.36
N GLY A 168 3.71 -29.74 15.45
CA GLY A 168 3.66 -28.40 16.04
C GLY A 168 2.81 -27.42 15.22
N PRO A 169 2.74 -26.14 15.63
CA PRO A 169 2.09 -25.10 14.84
C PRO A 169 2.81 -24.92 13.49
N TRP A 170 2.11 -24.33 12.51
CA TRP A 170 2.73 -23.97 11.24
C TRP A 170 4.03 -23.19 11.46
N TYR A 171 5.09 -23.52 10.70
CA TYR A 171 6.43 -22.98 10.93
C TYR A 171 6.49 -21.45 10.88
N GLY A 172 5.54 -20.79 10.20
CA GLY A 172 5.43 -19.34 10.18
C GLY A 172 5.27 -18.71 11.56
N HIS A 173 4.69 -19.43 12.52
CA HIS A 173 4.49 -18.95 13.89
C HIS A 173 5.80 -18.55 14.59
N GLN A 174 6.94 -19.15 14.22
CA GLN A 174 8.24 -18.79 14.82
C GLN A 174 8.67 -17.35 14.53
N TRP A 175 8.12 -16.72 13.48
CA TRP A 175 8.47 -15.38 13.04
C TRP A 175 7.62 -14.28 13.67
N VAL A 176 6.47 -14.64 14.28
CA VAL A 176 5.53 -13.69 14.90
C VAL A 176 6.22 -12.74 15.88
N PRO A 177 7.11 -13.19 16.80
CA PRO A 177 7.79 -12.28 17.72
C PRO A 177 8.65 -11.22 17.00
N ALA A 178 9.31 -11.57 15.89
CA ALA A 178 10.15 -10.61 15.15
C ALA A 178 9.31 -9.54 14.45
N PHE A 179 8.19 -9.93 13.82
CA PHE A 179 7.28 -9.01 13.15
C PHE A 179 6.56 -8.10 14.16
N ALA A 180 6.07 -8.66 15.26
CA ALA A 180 5.44 -7.92 16.35
C ALA A 180 6.42 -6.90 16.97
N HIS A 181 7.67 -7.31 17.21
CA HIS A 181 8.71 -6.43 17.72
C HIS A 181 8.95 -5.23 16.80
N ARG A 182 9.08 -5.47 15.48
CA ARG A 182 9.28 -4.39 14.51
C ARG A 182 8.08 -3.44 14.47
N ALA A 183 6.85 -3.97 14.44
CA ALA A 183 5.63 -3.16 14.51
C ALA A 183 5.61 -2.26 15.76
N ARG A 184 5.91 -2.80 16.95
CA ARG A 184 5.95 -2.03 18.19
C ARG A 184 6.98 -0.91 18.15
N ILE A 185 8.22 -1.21 17.76
CA ILE A 185 9.31 -0.21 17.72
C ILE A 185 8.97 0.94 16.79
N PHE A 186 8.45 0.64 15.59
CA PHE A 186 8.07 1.66 14.63
C PHE A 186 6.85 2.47 15.08
N TRP A 187 5.86 1.85 15.72
CA TRP A 187 4.73 2.59 16.29
C TRP A 187 5.16 3.52 17.43
N ASP A 188 6.00 3.05 18.36
CA ASP A 188 6.50 3.85 19.47
C ASP A 188 7.33 5.05 18.95
N MET A 189 8.11 4.88 17.87
CA MET A 189 8.83 5.98 17.22
C MET A 189 7.88 6.96 16.51
N ALA A 190 6.96 6.44 15.71
CA ALA A 190 6.02 7.25 14.95
C ALA A 190 5.12 8.09 15.85
N SER A 191 4.62 7.51 16.95
CA SER A 191 3.71 8.17 17.88
C SER A 191 4.23 9.50 18.45
N GLN A 192 5.54 9.75 18.41
CA GLN A 192 6.15 11.02 18.80
C GLN A 192 5.77 12.19 17.88
N GLY A 193 5.26 11.91 16.68
CA GLY A 193 4.75 12.93 15.77
C GLY A 193 3.40 13.53 16.18
N TRP A 194 2.68 12.89 17.11
CA TRP A 194 1.42 13.43 17.65
C TRP A 194 1.69 14.53 18.68
N ASP A 195 1.06 15.69 18.48
CA ASP A 195 1.14 16.81 19.42
C ASP A 195 -0.13 17.66 19.44
N THR A 196 -0.39 18.33 20.56
CA THR A 196 -1.53 19.25 20.74
C THR A 196 -1.12 20.72 20.73
N SER A 197 0.16 21.03 20.51
CA SER A 197 0.68 22.40 20.49
C SER A 197 0.28 23.17 19.23
N LEU A 198 0.10 22.44 18.11
CA LEU A 198 -0.43 22.94 16.85
C LEU A 198 -1.71 22.19 16.50
N CYS A 199 -2.68 22.92 15.95
CA CYS A 199 -3.96 22.42 15.45
C CYS A 199 -4.81 21.65 16.47
N ASN A 200 -4.60 21.88 17.77
CA ASN A 200 -5.28 21.17 18.86
C ASN A 200 -5.15 19.64 18.81
N GLY A 201 -4.12 19.11 18.15
CA GLY A 201 -3.92 17.68 17.94
C GLY A 201 -3.37 17.39 16.55
N GLY A 202 -3.26 16.11 16.21
CA GLY A 202 -2.81 15.64 14.91
C GLY A 202 -1.31 15.36 14.86
N MET A 203 -0.92 14.44 14.00
CA MET A 203 0.46 14.17 13.66
C MET A 203 0.99 15.18 12.66
N ILE A 204 2.23 15.63 12.88
CA ILE A 204 3.02 16.22 11.80
C ILE A 204 3.51 15.10 10.87
N TRP A 205 3.70 15.43 9.59
CA TRP A 205 4.20 14.50 8.58
C TRP A 205 5.65 14.13 8.84
N ASN A 206 6.54 15.12 8.79
CA ASN A 206 7.98 14.94 8.79
C ASN A 206 8.63 15.86 9.84
N PRO A 207 9.41 15.33 10.80
CA PRO A 207 10.01 16.13 11.87
C PRO A 207 11.15 17.06 11.40
N TYR A 208 11.60 16.94 10.15
CA TYR A 208 12.69 17.74 9.57
C TYR A 208 12.19 18.92 8.73
N LEU A 209 10.92 18.92 8.31
CA LEU A 209 10.31 19.97 7.49
C LEU A 209 9.59 21.02 8.34
N VAL A 210 9.03 22.04 7.69
CA VAL A 210 8.05 22.91 8.38
C VAL A 210 6.83 22.07 8.76
N PRO A 211 6.16 22.32 9.90
CA PRO A 211 5.01 21.53 10.31
C PRO A 211 3.95 21.47 9.22
N TYR A 212 3.61 20.24 8.87
CA TYR A 212 2.55 19.89 7.93
C TYR A 212 1.76 18.75 8.55
N LYS A 213 0.48 18.96 8.85
CA LYS A 213 -0.41 17.90 9.34
C LYS A 213 -1.19 17.39 8.15
N ASN A 214 -0.70 16.32 7.54
CA ASN A 214 -1.30 15.73 6.34
C ASN A 214 -2.31 14.64 6.70
N ALA A 215 -3.19 14.33 5.75
CA ALA A 215 -4.19 13.27 5.87
C ALA A 215 -3.50 11.93 6.10
N ILE A 216 -2.56 11.56 5.21
CA ILE A 216 -1.98 10.22 5.21
C ILE A 216 -1.33 9.83 6.54
N THR A 217 -0.51 10.70 7.16
CA THR A 217 0.17 10.35 8.42
C THR A 217 -0.85 10.16 9.55
N ASN A 218 -1.92 10.96 9.57
CA ASN A 218 -2.96 10.86 10.59
C ASN A 218 -3.87 9.64 10.39
N GLU A 219 -4.27 9.34 9.16
CA GLU A 219 -5.02 8.14 8.81
C GLU A 219 -4.21 6.87 9.12
N LEU A 220 -2.93 6.86 8.75
CA LEU A 220 -2.00 5.78 9.10
C LEU A 220 -1.88 5.61 10.61
N TYR A 221 -1.86 6.70 11.38
CA TYR A 221 -1.76 6.60 12.83
C TYR A 221 -3.02 6.02 13.46
N ILE A 222 -4.20 6.39 12.97
CA ILE A 222 -5.47 5.80 13.38
C ILE A 222 -5.45 4.30 13.07
N THR A 223 -5.18 3.95 11.80
CA THR A 223 -5.24 2.58 11.30
C THR A 223 -4.16 1.69 11.95
N ALA A 224 -2.94 2.20 12.15
CA ALA A 224 -1.88 1.46 12.82
C ALA A 224 -2.18 1.30 14.31
N SER A 225 -2.67 2.33 14.99
CA SER A 225 -3.02 2.24 16.41
C SER A 225 -4.14 1.24 16.65
N ILE A 226 -5.21 1.25 15.85
CA ILE A 226 -6.28 0.26 16.03
C ILE A 226 -5.84 -1.15 15.62
N SER A 227 -4.97 -1.28 14.61
CA SER A 227 -4.38 -2.56 14.23
C SER A 227 -3.45 -3.11 15.33
N MET A 228 -2.69 -2.24 16.01
CA MET A 228 -1.91 -2.61 17.19
C MET A 228 -2.83 -3.07 18.31
N TYR A 229 -3.98 -2.43 18.53
CA TYR A 229 -4.93 -2.90 19.54
C TYR A 229 -5.51 -4.29 19.21
N LEU A 230 -5.87 -4.54 17.95
CA LEU A 230 -6.56 -5.76 17.54
C LEU A 230 -5.62 -6.96 17.29
N TYR A 231 -4.45 -6.73 16.70
CA TYR A 231 -3.64 -7.80 16.11
C TYR A 231 -2.23 -7.94 16.69
N PHE A 232 -1.79 -7.00 17.54
CA PHE A 232 -0.48 -7.11 18.18
C PHE A 232 -0.49 -8.22 19.25
N PRO A 233 0.34 -9.27 19.11
CA PRO A 233 0.34 -10.43 20.02
C PRO A 233 1.17 -10.18 21.29
N GLY A 234 1.66 -8.96 21.50
CA GLY A 234 2.60 -8.62 22.55
C GLY A 234 4.06 -8.71 22.10
N ASP A 235 4.96 -8.17 22.93
CA ASP A 235 6.40 -8.17 22.68
C ASP A 235 7.24 -8.16 23.97
N ASP A 236 7.78 -9.32 24.32
CA ASP A 236 8.68 -9.46 25.47
C ASP A 236 10.14 -9.05 25.13
N ASN A 237 10.44 -8.72 23.87
CA ASN A 237 11.77 -8.28 23.47
C ASN A 237 11.98 -6.80 23.82
N THR A 238 12.89 -6.56 24.76
CA THR A 238 13.20 -5.24 25.29
C THR A 238 14.20 -4.45 24.43
N SER A 239 14.82 -5.06 23.40
CA SER A 239 15.71 -4.37 22.46
C SER A 239 15.00 -3.25 21.69
N PRO A 240 15.69 -2.22 21.16
CA PRO A 240 17.07 -1.84 21.44
C PRO A 240 17.22 -0.95 22.68
N PHE A 241 16.12 -0.62 23.38
CA PHE A 241 16.09 0.41 24.42
C PHE A 241 15.92 -0.12 25.87
N GLY A 242 15.93 -1.44 26.05
CA GLY A 242 15.66 -2.11 27.31
C GLY A 242 16.77 -1.97 28.34
N PHE A 243 16.41 -1.53 29.55
CA PHE A 243 17.22 -1.73 30.75
C PHE A 243 16.92 -3.10 31.36
N THR A 244 17.96 -3.84 31.74
CA THR A 244 17.92 -5.18 32.35
C THR A 244 17.45 -5.10 33.82
N THR A 245 16.19 -4.74 34.06
CA THR A 245 15.58 -4.96 35.38
C THR A 245 14.67 -6.18 35.33
N PRO A 246 14.80 -7.14 36.26
CA PRO A 246 13.94 -8.31 36.29
C PRO A 246 12.48 -7.89 36.48
N PRO A 247 11.52 -8.56 35.81
CA PRO A 247 10.13 -8.17 35.87
C PRO A 247 9.60 -8.23 37.30
N THR A 248 8.92 -7.18 37.73
CA THR A 248 8.28 -7.09 39.05
C THR A 248 6.77 -7.31 38.89
N PRO A 249 6.03 -7.72 39.94
CA PRO A 249 4.57 -7.87 39.88
C PRO A 249 3.79 -6.59 39.53
N GLN A 250 4.45 -5.44 39.36
CA GLN A 250 3.90 -4.19 38.83
C GLN A 250 3.93 -4.10 37.30
N ASP A 251 4.50 -5.09 36.60
CA ASP A 251 4.49 -5.20 35.12
C ASP A 251 3.14 -5.64 34.54
N ILE A 252 2.09 -5.70 35.36
CA ILE A 252 0.71 -5.99 34.95
C ILE A 252 0.20 -4.93 33.93
N ASP A 253 0.82 -3.75 33.90
CA ASP A 253 0.55 -2.67 32.94
C ASP A 253 1.70 -2.44 31.94
N SER A 254 2.49 -3.48 31.63
CA SER A 254 3.52 -3.40 30.61
C SER A 254 2.90 -2.98 29.26
N PRO A 255 3.41 -1.93 28.60
CA PRO A 255 2.88 -1.42 27.33
C PRO A 255 3.01 -2.41 26.16
N ASN A 256 3.65 -3.56 26.41
CA ASN A 256 3.96 -4.57 25.42
C ASN A 256 3.02 -5.78 25.45
N ARG A 257 1.91 -5.74 26.20
CA ARG A 257 0.90 -6.81 26.18
C ARG A 257 -0.08 -6.70 24.99
N PRO A 258 -0.72 -7.81 24.57
CA PRO A 258 -1.86 -7.76 23.66
C PRO A 258 -2.96 -6.81 24.15
N HIS A 259 -3.67 -6.17 23.22
CA HIS A 259 -4.82 -5.31 23.51
C HIS A 259 -4.55 -4.18 24.53
N HIS A 260 -3.31 -3.68 24.60
CA HIS A 260 -2.98 -2.60 25.53
C HIS A 260 -3.83 -1.35 25.26
N PRO A 261 -4.51 -0.76 26.27
CA PRO A 261 -5.46 0.34 26.07
C PRO A 261 -4.90 1.59 25.39
N LYS A 262 -3.58 1.84 25.50
CA LYS A 262 -2.89 2.96 24.85
C LYS A 262 -3.16 3.04 23.33
N TYR A 263 -3.23 1.88 22.68
CA TYR A 263 -3.40 1.80 21.22
C TYR A 263 -4.83 2.18 20.82
N LEU A 264 -5.84 1.68 21.52
CA LEU A 264 -7.24 2.05 21.29
C LEU A 264 -7.48 3.53 21.59
N ALA A 265 -6.92 4.04 22.70
CA ALA A 265 -7.02 5.45 23.07
C ALA A 265 -6.44 6.37 21.98
N ALA A 266 -5.23 6.05 21.47
CA ALA A 266 -4.60 6.79 20.39
C ALA A 266 -5.46 6.79 19.11
N ALA A 267 -6.01 5.64 18.72
CA ALA A 267 -6.87 5.54 17.55
C ALA A 267 -8.13 6.39 17.67
N ILE A 268 -8.81 6.34 18.82
CA ILE A 268 -10.03 7.13 19.07
C ILE A 268 -9.73 8.64 19.11
N GLU A 269 -8.67 9.04 19.79
CA GLU A 269 -8.26 10.46 19.87
C GLU A 269 -7.91 11.02 18.49
N ALA A 270 -7.11 10.28 17.73
CA ALA A 270 -6.71 10.68 16.38
C ALA A 270 -7.89 10.72 15.40
N TYR A 271 -8.80 9.74 15.47
CA TYR A 271 -10.00 9.75 14.62
C TYR A 271 -10.90 10.94 14.91
N LYS A 272 -11.11 11.25 16.19
CA LYS A 272 -11.89 12.42 16.59
C LYS A 272 -11.25 13.70 16.08
N TRP A 273 -9.94 13.87 16.24
CA TRP A 273 -9.23 15.02 15.72
C TRP A 273 -9.34 15.15 14.20
N LEU A 274 -9.19 14.04 13.46
CA LEU A 274 -9.28 14.07 12.00
C LEU A 274 -10.65 14.58 11.54
N GLY A 275 -11.74 14.10 12.17
CA GLY A 275 -13.09 14.61 11.92
C GLY A 275 -13.26 16.10 12.25
N ASP A 276 -12.67 16.56 13.35
CA ASP A 276 -12.73 17.96 13.80
C ASP A 276 -11.78 18.89 12.99
N SER A 277 -10.82 18.33 12.25
CA SER A 277 -9.79 19.09 11.51
C SER A 277 -10.29 19.75 10.21
N ASN A 278 -11.49 19.40 9.75
CA ASN A 278 -12.09 19.89 8.51
C ASN A 278 -11.20 19.62 7.27
N MET A 279 -10.60 18.43 7.19
CA MET A 279 -9.69 18.02 6.10
C MET A 279 -10.42 17.37 4.91
N THR A 280 -11.72 17.62 4.76
CA THR A 280 -12.49 17.15 3.60
C THR A 280 -12.91 18.31 2.68
N ASP A 281 -12.96 18.03 1.39
CA ASP A 281 -13.44 18.96 0.37
C ASP A 281 -14.98 18.96 0.29
N ALA A 282 -15.54 19.74 -0.63
CA ALA A 282 -16.99 19.82 -0.83
C ALA A 282 -17.63 18.52 -1.36
N LYS A 283 -16.84 17.57 -1.86
CA LYS A 283 -17.27 16.23 -2.29
C LYS A 283 -17.11 15.20 -1.17
N GLY A 284 -16.60 15.60 0.00
CA GLY A 284 -16.31 14.71 1.12
C GLY A 284 -15.10 13.81 0.89
N LEU A 285 -14.13 14.27 0.09
CA LEU A 285 -12.83 13.61 -0.11
C LEU A 285 -11.78 14.26 0.78
N TYR A 286 -10.88 13.47 1.36
CA TYR A 286 -9.76 13.98 2.14
C TYR A 286 -8.76 14.70 1.24
N VAL A 287 -8.48 15.96 1.57
CA VAL A 287 -7.42 16.75 0.95
C VAL A 287 -6.08 16.43 1.62
N ASP A 288 -4.98 16.84 1.02
CA ASP A 288 -3.65 16.39 1.42
C ASP A 288 -3.26 16.85 2.82
N GLY A 289 -3.65 18.05 3.26
CA GLY A 289 -3.34 18.47 4.63
C GLY A 289 -3.35 19.97 4.90
N TYR A 290 -2.73 20.32 6.03
CA TYR A 290 -2.59 21.69 6.50
C TYR A 290 -1.14 22.04 6.87
N HIS A 291 -0.70 23.18 6.35
CA HIS A 291 0.34 23.98 6.98
C HIS A 291 -0.29 24.97 7.99
N ILE A 292 0.58 25.59 8.78
CA ILE A 292 0.22 26.67 9.71
C ILE A 292 0.75 27.99 9.14
N SER A 293 -0.17 28.89 8.77
CA SER A 293 0.19 30.16 8.16
C SER A 293 1.03 31.02 9.12
N GLY A 294 2.10 31.62 8.59
CA GLY A 294 3.01 32.46 9.38
C GLY A 294 3.87 31.71 10.40
N TRP A 295 3.88 30.37 10.39
CA TRP A 295 4.74 29.59 11.27
C TRP A 295 6.22 29.86 11.01
N SER A 296 7.01 29.95 12.07
CA SER A 296 8.48 30.03 12.01
C SER A 296 9.09 29.52 13.30
N ARG A 297 10.16 28.74 13.16
CA ARG A 297 10.91 28.17 14.29
C ARG A 297 11.53 29.23 15.23
N GLU A 298 11.74 30.45 14.74
CA GLU A 298 12.47 31.52 15.45
C GLU A 298 11.57 32.63 16.02
N ARG A 299 10.24 32.52 15.91
CA ARG A 299 9.34 33.65 16.22
C ARG A 299 9.07 33.86 17.73
N PRO A 300 8.87 35.13 18.16
CA PRO A 300 8.57 35.49 19.55
C PRO A 300 7.15 35.07 19.98
N LYS A 301 6.98 34.76 21.27
CA LYS A 301 5.77 34.21 21.92
C LYS A 301 4.44 34.98 21.76
N ASN A 302 4.41 36.16 21.16
CA ASN A 302 3.27 37.07 21.28
C ASN A 302 2.32 37.12 20.06
N GLU A 303 2.61 36.43 18.95
CA GLU A 303 1.70 36.35 17.77
C GLU A 303 1.87 35.01 17.01
N SER A 304 1.86 33.87 17.71
CA SER A 304 1.97 32.56 17.05
C SER A 304 0.60 32.03 16.65
N ASN A 305 0.31 32.04 15.35
CA ASN A 305 -0.77 31.22 14.81
C ASN A 305 -0.48 29.74 15.11
N THR A 306 -1.46 29.06 15.70
CA THR A 306 -1.40 27.62 16.01
C THR A 306 -2.52 26.85 15.32
N ARG A 307 -3.30 27.50 14.45
CA ARG A 307 -4.42 26.88 13.75
C ARG A 307 -3.94 26.23 12.45
N CYS A 308 -4.53 25.10 12.10
CA CYS A 308 -4.42 24.51 10.77
C CYS A 308 -5.27 25.34 9.82
N ASP A 309 -4.64 26.22 9.04
CA ASP A 309 -5.33 27.26 8.26
C ASP A 309 -4.79 27.46 6.84
N ALA A 310 -3.68 26.81 6.49
CA ALA A 310 -3.13 26.81 5.13
C ALA A 310 -3.30 25.42 4.51
N ARG A 311 -4.48 25.18 3.92
CA ARG A 311 -4.87 23.88 3.36
C ARG A 311 -4.24 23.64 2.00
N ASN A 312 -3.73 22.42 1.77
CA ASN A 312 -3.42 21.92 0.44
C ASN A 312 -4.63 21.14 -0.06
N GLU A 313 -5.28 21.65 -1.11
CA GLU A 313 -6.51 21.07 -1.68
C GLU A 313 -6.25 19.87 -2.61
N MET A 314 -5.00 19.41 -2.69
CA MET A 314 -4.66 18.23 -3.48
C MET A 314 -5.37 16.99 -2.92
N VAL A 315 -5.88 16.14 -3.80
CA VAL A 315 -6.57 14.91 -3.43
C VAL A 315 -5.85 13.74 -4.09
N TYR A 316 -5.57 12.71 -3.30
CA TYR A 316 -4.91 11.48 -3.73
C TYR A 316 -5.77 10.27 -3.36
N THR A 317 -5.73 9.19 -4.14
CA THR A 317 -6.60 8.03 -3.87
C THR A 317 -6.27 7.33 -2.55
N TYR A 318 -5.00 7.32 -2.14
CA TYR A 318 -4.56 6.66 -0.90
C TYR A 318 -5.12 7.30 0.39
N ASN A 319 -5.28 8.63 0.44
CA ASN A 319 -5.93 9.38 1.52
C ASN A 319 -7.44 9.05 1.64
N GLN A 320 -7.98 8.28 0.70
CA GLN A 320 -9.38 7.84 0.77
C GLN A 320 -9.48 6.37 1.17
N GLY A 321 -8.35 5.66 1.23
CA GLY A 321 -8.26 4.24 1.46
C GLY A 321 -7.90 3.91 2.89
N VAL A 322 -6.77 4.44 3.39
CA VAL A 322 -6.14 4.00 4.65
C VAL A 322 -7.10 4.05 5.83
N LEU A 323 -7.91 5.12 5.92
CA LEU A 323 -8.87 5.28 7.01
C LEU A 323 -9.94 4.18 7.05
N LEU A 324 -10.28 3.57 5.91
CA LEU A 324 -11.37 2.58 5.82
C LEU A 324 -11.09 1.36 6.71
N SER A 325 -9.90 0.78 6.65
CA SER A 325 -9.57 -0.34 7.55
C SER A 325 -9.43 0.10 9.00
N GLY A 326 -9.05 1.36 9.25
CA GLY A 326 -9.05 1.96 10.59
C GLY A 326 -10.45 2.07 11.18
N GLN A 327 -11.42 2.54 10.39
CA GLN A 327 -12.84 2.63 10.74
C GLN A 327 -13.45 1.25 11.03
N ARG A 328 -13.14 0.25 10.19
CA ARG A 328 -13.52 -1.14 10.48
C ARG A 328 -12.97 -1.59 11.83
N GLY A 329 -11.68 -1.39 12.08
CA GLY A 329 -11.06 -1.77 13.35
C GLY A 329 -11.67 -1.03 14.55
N LEU A 330 -12.01 0.25 14.40
CA LEU A 330 -12.66 1.03 15.45
C LEU A 330 -14.04 0.48 15.77
N TYR A 331 -14.81 0.05 14.78
CA TYR A 331 -16.04 -0.69 15.02
C TYR A 331 -15.77 -2.01 15.76
N GLU A 332 -14.79 -2.80 15.33
CA GLU A 332 -14.47 -4.08 15.99
C GLU A 332 -14.06 -3.94 17.46
N ALA A 333 -13.43 -2.80 17.81
CA ALA A 333 -12.99 -2.52 19.18
C ALA A 333 -14.03 -1.76 20.04
N THR A 334 -15.08 -1.19 19.46
CA THR A 334 -16.02 -0.31 20.19
C THR A 334 -17.50 -0.64 19.95
N GLY A 335 -17.83 -1.46 18.96
CA GLY A 335 -19.20 -1.70 18.52
C GLY A 335 -19.94 -0.47 17.96
N ALA A 336 -19.27 0.68 17.81
CA ALA A 336 -19.91 1.89 17.32
C ALA A 336 -20.06 1.83 15.78
N ARG A 337 -21.29 1.54 15.33
CA ARG A 337 -21.64 1.45 13.90
C ARG A 337 -21.29 2.71 13.10
N SER A 338 -21.26 3.88 13.72
CA SER A 338 -20.94 5.16 13.06
C SER A 338 -19.60 5.13 12.31
N TYR A 339 -18.61 4.38 12.80
CA TYR A 339 -17.34 4.23 12.08
C TYR A 339 -17.51 3.58 10.70
N LEU A 340 -18.37 2.55 10.61
CA LEU A 340 -18.67 1.90 9.34
C LEU A 340 -19.52 2.81 8.43
N GLU A 341 -20.46 3.58 9.00
CA GLU A 341 -21.28 4.53 8.25
C GLU A 341 -20.42 5.61 7.59
N ASP A 342 -19.48 6.18 8.34
CA ASP A 342 -18.50 7.14 7.81
C ASP A 342 -17.66 6.51 6.68
N GLY A 343 -17.22 5.25 6.85
CA GLY A 343 -16.48 4.52 5.83
C GLY A 343 -17.28 4.26 4.56
N HIS A 344 -18.54 3.84 4.66
CA HIS A 344 -19.41 3.67 3.51
C HIS A 344 -19.70 5.00 2.79
N GLN A 345 -19.81 6.10 3.53
CA GLN A 345 -19.95 7.43 2.95
C GLN A 345 -18.69 7.82 2.17
N LEU A 346 -17.49 7.59 2.72
CA LEU A 346 -16.23 7.84 2.03
C LEU A 346 -16.10 7.02 0.74
N VAL A 347 -16.37 5.72 0.79
CA VAL A 347 -16.34 4.86 -0.41
C VAL A 347 -17.32 5.37 -1.47
N SER A 348 -18.54 5.77 -1.06
CA SER A 348 -19.53 6.33 -1.99
C SER A 348 -19.04 7.63 -2.65
N ASN A 349 -18.38 8.51 -1.88
CA ASN A 349 -17.79 9.75 -2.39
C ASN A 349 -16.67 9.46 -3.40
N VAL A 350 -15.78 8.51 -3.11
CA VAL A 350 -14.69 8.09 -4.01
C VAL A 350 -15.25 7.53 -5.32
N ILE A 351 -16.23 6.62 -5.24
CA ILE A 351 -16.83 6.02 -6.43
C ILE A 351 -17.49 7.10 -7.30
N ALA A 352 -18.22 8.04 -6.69
CA ALA A 352 -18.77 9.19 -7.40
C ALA A 352 -17.67 10.08 -8.03
N ALA A 353 -16.55 10.27 -7.34
CA ALA A 353 -15.39 11.04 -7.81
C ALA A 353 -14.60 10.36 -8.94
N THR A 354 -14.88 9.09 -9.25
CA THR A 354 -14.43 8.44 -10.49
C THR A 354 -15.39 8.67 -11.67
N GLY A 355 -16.58 9.22 -11.42
CA GLY A 355 -17.65 9.36 -12.41
C GLY A 355 -18.53 8.12 -12.56
N TRP A 356 -18.67 7.31 -11.51
CA TRP A 356 -19.54 6.13 -11.49
C TRP A 356 -20.85 6.38 -10.74
N ASP A 357 -21.95 5.88 -11.29
CA ASP A 357 -23.26 5.89 -10.64
C ASP A 357 -23.52 4.55 -9.94
N LEU A 358 -23.43 4.53 -8.61
CA LEU A 358 -23.69 3.34 -7.80
C LEU A 358 -25.14 2.83 -7.90
N LYS A 359 -26.11 3.71 -8.18
CA LYS A 359 -27.52 3.33 -8.25
C LYS A 359 -27.81 2.57 -9.54
N HIS A 360 -27.23 3.01 -10.64
CA HIS A 360 -27.46 2.42 -11.96
C HIS A 360 -26.36 1.41 -12.36
N GLY A 361 -25.24 1.37 -11.64
CA GLY A 361 -24.14 0.45 -11.90
C GLY A 361 -23.43 0.71 -13.23
N LYS A 362 -23.31 1.99 -13.62
CA LYS A 362 -22.68 2.41 -14.88
C LYS A 362 -21.91 3.72 -14.74
N ALA A 363 -21.01 4.00 -15.68
CA ALA A 363 -20.34 5.30 -15.76
C ALA A 363 -21.31 6.42 -16.17
N LEU A 364 -21.16 7.60 -15.58
CA LEU A 364 -21.99 8.79 -15.87
C LEU A 364 -21.82 9.28 -17.31
N ASP A 365 -20.66 9.05 -17.91
CA ASP A 365 -20.30 9.55 -19.24
C ASP A 365 -20.65 8.56 -20.37
N GLU A 366 -21.27 7.40 -20.07
CA GLU A 366 -21.70 6.42 -21.09
C GLU A 366 -22.79 6.95 -22.03
N ASP A 367 -23.59 7.92 -21.57
CA ASP A 367 -24.68 8.50 -22.37
C ASP A 367 -24.17 9.56 -23.39
N GLU A 368 -22.85 9.87 -23.40
CA GLU A 368 -22.18 10.83 -24.30
C GLU A 368 -21.42 10.12 -25.45
N ALA A 369 -22.00 9.06 -26.00
CA ALA A 369 -21.43 8.20 -27.05
C ALA A 369 -21.13 8.90 -28.42
N ASP A 370 -21.36 10.21 -28.51
CA ASP A 370 -21.23 11.00 -29.75
C ASP A 370 -19.95 11.87 -29.81
N LYS A 371 -19.02 11.72 -28.85
CA LYS A 371 -17.75 12.45 -28.86
C LYS A 371 -16.69 11.78 -29.74
N PRO A 372 -15.84 12.55 -30.44
CA PRO A 372 -14.75 12.00 -31.24
C PRO A 372 -13.81 11.15 -30.38
N ARG A 373 -13.28 10.07 -30.97
CA ARG A 373 -12.40 9.05 -30.35
C ARG A 373 -11.15 9.56 -29.60
N HIS A 374 -10.92 10.88 -29.56
CA HIS A 374 -9.75 11.54 -29.00
C HIS A 374 -9.99 12.27 -27.67
N ARG A 375 -11.25 12.44 -27.23
CA ARG A 375 -11.53 13.10 -25.93
C ARG A 375 -11.83 12.06 -24.86
N LEU A 376 -11.06 12.11 -23.77
CA LEU A 376 -11.32 11.32 -22.58
C LEU A 376 -12.61 11.78 -21.88
N GLY A 377 -13.13 10.94 -20.99
CA GLY A 377 -14.25 11.29 -20.10
C GLY A 377 -13.92 12.52 -19.25
N LYS A 378 -14.94 13.16 -18.67
CA LYS A 378 -14.70 14.37 -17.86
C LYS A 378 -14.02 13.99 -16.54
N TRP A 379 -12.97 14.73 -16.17
CA TRP A 379 -12.32 14.59 -14.86
C TRP A 379 -13.33 14.82 -13.73
N ARG A 380 -13.35 13.91 -12.75
CA ARG A 380 -14.30 13.94 -11.61
C ARG A 380 -13.60 14.11 -10.26
N GLY A 381 -12.27 14.16 -10.25
CA GLY A 381 -11.43 14.41 -9.06
C GLY A 381 -10.53 13.24 -8.69
N LEU A 382 -10.99 12.01 -8.91
CA LEU A 382 -10.24 10.76 -8.65
C LEU A 382 -10.40 9.76 -9.81
N GLY A 383 -10.69 10.26 -11.01
CA GLY A 383 -11.04 9.40 -12.13
C GLY A 383 -11.89 10.04 -13.22
N ARG A 384 -12.10 9.21 -14.24
CA ARG A 384 -12.94 9.47 -15.42
C ARG A 384 -13.68 8.19 -15.80
N SER A 385 -14.91 8.31 -16.27
CA SER A 385 -15.69 7.17 -16.79
C SER A 385 -15.74 5.96 -15.83
N GLY A 386 -15.77 6.22 -14.52
CA GLY A 386 -15.79 5.21 -13.47
C GLY A 386 -14.47 4.50 -13.19
N VAL A 387 -13.39 4.85 -13.90
CA VAL A 387 -12.05 4.31 -13.68
C VAL A 387 -11.30 5.24 -12.72
N MET A 388 -10.76 4.66 -11.65
CA MET A 388 -9.92 5.36 -10.69
C MET A 388 -8.59 5.77 -11.33
N GLU A 389 -8.19 7.01 -11.09
CA GLU A 389 -7.05 7.64 -11.75
C GLU A 389 -6.42 8.66 -10.80
N GLU A 390 -5.09 8.76 -10.81
CA GLU A 390 -4.38 9.89 -10.19
C GLU A 390 -4.32 11.07 -11.16
N ALA A 391 -4.25 12.30 -10.63
CA ALA A 391 -4.09 13.50 -11.46
C ALA A 391 -2.86 13.41 -12.40
N CYS A 392 -1.83 12.67 -11.99
CA CYS A 392 -0.59 12.52 -12.75
C CYS A 392 -0.64 11.44 -13.86
N ASP A 393 -1.67 10.58 -13.90
CA ASP A 393 -1.70 9.38 -14.75
C ASP A 393 -1.71 9.75 -16.24
N ALA A 394 -2.65 10.60 -16.63
CA ALA A 394 -2.88 10.95 -18.03
C ALA A 394 -1.69 11.65 -18.68
N GLU A 395 -1.06 12.56 -17.94
CA GLU A 395 0.12 13.32 -18.39
C GLU A 395 1.42 12.51 -18.24
N GLY A 396 1.40 11.41 -17.46
CA GLY A 396 2.53 10.50 -17.33
C GLY A 396 3.67 11.03 -16.45
N TYR A 397 3.39 11.98 -15.54
CA TYR A 397 4.39 12.56 -14.63
C TYR A 397 4.39 11.94 -13.23
N CYS A 398 3.60 10.89 -12.98
CA CYS A 398 3.54 10.27 -11.66
C CYS A 398 4.92 9.86 -11.15
N SER A 399 5.23 10.27 -9.92
CA SER A 399 6.37 9.76 -9.19
C SER A 399 6.11 8.33 -8.73
N GLN A 400 7.11 7.75 -8.09
CA GLN A 400 7.00 6.47 -7.42
C GLN A 400 5.88 6.45 -6.36
N ASP A 401 5.70 7.56 -5.65
CA ASP A 401 4.61 7.72 -4.69
C ASP A 401 3.27 7.60 -5.40
N GLY A 402 3.06 8.44 -6.44
CA GLY A 402 1.83 8.48 -7.23
C GLY A 402 1.45 7.09 -7.75
N GLN A 403 2.42 6.34 -8.29
CA GLN A 403 2.22 4.98 -8.82
C GLN A 403 1.70 3.97 -7.80
N THR A 404 1.91 4.21 -6.50
CA THR A 404 1.50 3.30 -5.42
C THR A 404 0.04 3.52 -4.98
N PHE A 405 -0.49 4.73 -5.12
CA PHE A 405 -1.67 5.20 -4.39
C PHE A 405 -2.96 4.39 -4.67
N LYS A 406 -3.24 4.08 -5.95
CA LYS A 406 -4.44 3.30 -6.30
C LYS A 406 -4.46 1.92 -5.64
N GLY A 407 -3.30 1.28 -5.54
CA GLY A 407 -3.18 -0.02 -4.87
C GLY A 407 -3.57 0.07 -3.40
N ILE A 408 -3.14 1.12 -2.72
CA ILE A 408 -3.41 1.34 -1.29
C ILE A 408 -4.92 1.45 -1.07
N PHE A 409 -5.59 2.24 -1.92
CA PHE A 409 -7.04 2.35 -1.87
C PHE A 409 -7.72 0.99 -1.96
N PHE A 410 -7.42 0.19 -2.98
CA PHE A 410 -8.07 -1.11 -3.16
C PHE A 410 -7.71 -2.12 -2.07
N HIS A 411 -6.49 -2.09 -1.53
CA HIS A 411 -6.09 -2.91 -0.39
C HIS A 411 -6.96 -2.61 0.84
N HIS A 412 -7.07 -1.34 1.22
CA HIS A 412 -7.86 -0.95 2.39
C HIS A 412 -9.37 -1.06 2.18
N LEU A 413 -9.87 -0.85 0.95
CA LEU A 413 -11.27 -1.16 0.61
C LEU A 413 -11.56 -2.65 0.80
N THR A 414 -10.63 -3.52 0.40
CA THR A 414 -10.76 -4.97 0.60
C THR A 414 -10.82 -5.32 2.07
N LEU A 415 -9.93 -4.75 2.89
CA LEU A 415 -9.95 -4.95 4.34
C LEU A 415 -11.22 -4.39 4.99
N PHE A 416 -11.69 -3.21 4.57
CA PHE A 416 -12.93 -2.63 5.12
C PHE A 416 -14.14 -3.50 4.82
N CYS A 417 -14.22 -4.04 3.61
CA CYS A 417 -15.36 -4.82 3.13
C CYS A 417 -15.22 -6.33 3.35
N GLU A 418 -14.18 -6.80 4.03
CA GLU A 418 -14.06 -8.17 4.52
C GLU A 418 -15.23 -8.48 5.45
N ARG A 419 -15.66 -9.75 5.53
CA ARG A 419 -16.74 -10.14 6.46
C ARG A 419 -16.33 -9.80 7.89
N LEU A 420 -17.18 -9.05 8.59
CA LEU A 420 -16.95 -8.71 9.99
C LEU A 420 -16.91 -9.99 10.85
N PRO A 421 -16.07 -10.03 11.90
CA PRO A 421 -15.96 -11.19 12.78
C PRO A 421 -17.27 -11.43 13.55
N ASP A 422 -17.50 -12.68 13.95
CA ASP A 422 -18.68 -13.07 14.73
C ASP A 422 -18.69 -12.45 16.15
N HIS A 423 -17.51 -12.04 16.64
CA HIS A 423 -17.31 -11.47 17.96
C HIS A 423 -16.45 -10.20 17.89
N LEU A 424 -16.85 -9.19 18.67
CA LEU A 424 -16.12 -7.92 18.80
C LEU A 424 -15.07 -8.01 19.92
N VAL A 425 -13.97 -7.28 19.78
CA VAL A 425 -12.87 -7.22 20.76
C VAL A 425 -13.06 -6.01 21.67
N LEU A 426 -14.09 -6.07 22.53
CA LEU A 426 -14.49 -4.93 23.36
C LEU A 426 -13.59 -4.79 24.63
N PRO A 427 -13.12 -3.58 24.97
CA PRO A 427 -12.40 -3.33 26.21
C PRO A 427 -13.31 -3.57 27.44
N GLY A 428 -12.87 -4.46 28.33
CA GLY A 428 -13.64 -4.88 29.51
C GLY A 428 -14.05 -3.75 30.46
N GLU A 429 -13.34 -2.62 30.50
CA GLU A 429 -13.64 -1.48 31.39
C GLU A 429 -14.60 -0.44 30.78
N LEU A 430 -14.63 -0.30 29.45
CA LEU A 430 -15.46 0.71 28.76
C LEU A 430 -16.94 0.29 28.64
N PHE A 431 -17.22 -1.02 28.76
CA PHE A 431 -18.56 -1.59 28.61
C PHE A 431 -19.22 -2.06 29.92
N LEU A 432 -18.63 -1.79 31.09
CA LEU A 432 -19.26 -2.06 32.40
C LEU A 432 -20.53 -1.23 32.67
N SER A 433 -20.98 -0.38 31.72
CA SER A 433 -22.14 0.50 31.89
C SER A 433 -23.24 0.37 30.82
N LYS A 434 -23.11 -0.52 29.83
CA LYS A 434 -24.17 -0.77 28.84
C LYS A 434 -24.29 -2.27 28.56
N ASN A 435 -25.49 -2.81 28.68
CA ASN A 435 -25.75 -4.20 28.27
C ASN A 435 -25.46 -4.31 26.77
N VAL A 436 -24.93 -5.44 26.31
CA VAL A 436 -24.71 -5.73 24.87
C VAL A 436 -26.00 -5.55 24.04
N GLU A 437 -27.16 -5.64 24.70
CA GLU A 437 -28.50 -5.37 24.17
C GLU A 437 -28.78 -3.89 23.84
N ASP A 438 -27.98 -2.95 24.36
CA ASP A 438 -28.11 -1.50 24.12
C ASP A 438 -27.27 -1.00 22.93
N ILE A 439 -26.56 -1.88 22.21
CA ILE A 439 -25.90 -1.56 20.94
C ILE A 439 -26.98 -1.51 19.84
N PRO A 440 -27.26 -0.34 19.21
CA PRO A 440 -28.33 -0.22 18.22
C PRO A 440 -28.07 -1.11 16.99
N GLY A 441 -28.91 -2.13 16.83
CA GLY A 441 -28.70 -3.21 15.87
C GLY A 441 -27.60 -4.15 16.36
N GLY A 442 -27.95 -5.35 16.81
CA GLY A 442 -26.97 -6.31 17.34
C GLY A 442 -25.88 -6.63 16.29
N PRO A 443 -24.71 -7.18 16.69
CA PRO A 443 -23.56 -7.39 15.79
C PRO A 443 -23.90 -8.08 14.46
N GLN A 444 -24.83 -9.05 14.48
CA GLN A 444 -25.30 -9.76 13.27
C GLN A 444 -26.11 -8.86 12.32
N GLU A 445 -26.87 -7.90 12.83
CA GLU A 445 -27.62 -6.95 12.00
C GLU A 445 -26.65 -5.99 11.31
N VAL A 446 -25.65 -5.48 12.05
CA VAL A 446 -24.60 -4.63 11.50
C VAL A 446 -23.80 -5.38 10.44
N GLN A 447 -23.42 -6.63 10.69
CA GLN A 447 -22.73 -7.50 9.71
C GLN A 447 -23.53 -7.63 8.42
N LYS A 448 -24.83 -8.00 8.49
CA LYS A 448 -25.69 -8.10 7.30
C LYS A 448 -25.84 -6.79 6.54
N TRP A 449 -25.95 -5.67 7.26
CA TRP A 449 -26.04 -4.35 6.64
C TRP A 449 -24.73 -3.98 5.93
N HIS A 450 -23.59 -4.14 6.62
CA HIS A 450 -22.27 -3.86 6.08
C HIS A 450 -21.97 -4.72 4.85
N ASP A 451 -22.29 -6.01 4.90
CA ASP A 451 -22.15 -6.92 3.77
C ASP A 451 -22.97 -6.51 2.56
N LYS A 452 -24.23 -6.11 2.80
CA LYS A 452 -25.12 -5.63 1.76
C LYS A 452 -24.58 -4.34 1.13
N GLU A 453 -24.08 -3.40 1.93
CA GLU A 453 -23.53 -2.15 1.43
C GLU A 453 -22.26 -2.37 0.61
N CYS A 454 -21.33 -3.20 1.09
CA CYS A 454 -20.11 -3.51 0.34
C CYS A 454 -20.39 -4.26 -0.96
N ALA A 455 -21.39 -5.15 -1.01
CA ALA A 455 -21.79 -5.82 -2.24
C ALA A 455 -22.25 -4.83 -3.34
N ARG A 456 -22.75 -3.64 -2.98
CA ARG A 456 -23.16 -2.60 -3.95
C ARG A 456 -21.97 -2.04 -4.74
N TYR A 457 -20.75 -2.15 -4.23
CA TYR A 457 -19.55 -1.66 -4.90
C TYR A 457 -19.03 -2.62 -5.98
N GLY A 458 -19.51 -3.87 -6.00
CA GLY A 458 -19.01 -4.94 -6.86
C GLY A 458 -18.94 -4.59 -8.36
N PRO A 459 -19.97 -3.98 -8.97
CA PRO A 459 -19.90 -3.55 -10.37
C PRO A 459 -18.76 -2.55 -10.65
N TRP A 460 -18.51 -1.61 -9.75
CA TRP A 460 -17.44 -0.62 -9.88
C TRP A 460 -16.04 -1.25 -9.68
N ILE A 461 -15.91 -2.15 -8.70
CA ILE A 461 -14.67 -2.93 -8.48
C ILE A 461 -14.34 -3.74 -9.74
N LYS A 462 -15.34 -4.44 -10.30
CA LYS A 462 -15.20 -5.20 -11.54
C LYS A 462 -14.82 -4.35 -12.75
N HIS A 463 -15.34 -3.12 -12.83
CA HIS A 463 -14.99 -2.17 -13.87
C HIS A 463 -13.51 -1.76 -13.78
N ASN A 464 -13.04 -1.42 -12.59
CA ASN A 464 -11.65 -1.04 -12.34
C ASN A 464 -10.67 -2.20 -12.52
N ALA A 465 -11.03 -3.42 -12.07
CA ALA A 465 -10.20 -4.61 -12.29
C ALA A 465 -10.02 -4.90 -13.79
N LYS A 466 -11.08 -4.76 -14.59
CA LYS A 466 -10.99 -4.90 -16.05
C LYS A 466 -10.14 -3.81 -16.69
N ALA A 467 -10.27 -2.56 -16.23
CA ALA A 467 -9.47 -1.45 -16.71
C ALA A 467 -7.98 -1.68 -16.42
N ALA A 468 -7.63 -2.06 -15.18
CA ALA A 468 -6.27 -2.42 -14.81
C ALA A 468 -5.71 -3.57 -15.66
N VAL A 469 -6.46 -4.68 -15.79
CA VAL A 469 -6.04 -5.83 -16.62
C VAL A 469 -5.83 -5.45 -18.10
N SER A 470 -6.56 -4.44 -18.60
CA SER A 470 -6.37 -3.97 -19.97
C SER A 470 -5.05 -3.24 -20.20
N THR A 471 -4.34 -2.86 -19.13
CA THR A 471 -3.00 -2.25 -19.19
C THR A 471 -1.86 -3.25 -19.16
N LEU A 472 -2.14 -4.55 -19.06
CA LEU A 472 -1.08 -5.56 -19.09
C LEU A 472 -0.31 -5.50 -20.42
N ASP A 473 1.00 -5.45 -20.33
CA ASP A 473 1.85 -5.67 -21.49
C ASP A 473 1.99 -7.16 -21.83
N HIS A 474 2.86 -7.47 -22.79
CA HIS A 474 3.16 -8.82 -23.22
C HIS A 474 3.91 -9.67 -22.17
N GLU A 475 4.53 -9.05 -21.16
CA GLU A 475 5.23 -9.71 -20.04
C GLU A 475 4.30 -9.91 -18.84
N GLY A 476 3.10 -9.32 -18.85
CA GLY A 476 2.15 -9.40 -17.75
C GLY A 476 2.34 -8.32 -16.69
N LYS A 477 3.00 -7.20 -17.03
CA LYS A 477 3.23 -6.06 -16.14
C LYS A 477 2.09 -5.06 -16.26
N PHE A 478 1.55 -4.64 -15.12
CA PHE A 478 0.49 -3.63 -15.07
C PHE A 478 1.01 -2.23 -15.41
N GLY A 479 0.17 -1.44 -16.07
CA GLY A 479 0.39 -0.02 -16.30
C GLY A 479 -0.26 0.86 -15.23
N MET A 480 0.25 2.08 -15.10
CA MET A 480 -0.28 3.05 -14.15
C MET A 480 -1.66 3.59 -14.56
N TRP A 481 -1.85 3.89 -15.85
CA TRP A 481 -3.03 4.58 -16.35
C TRP A 481 -4.10 3.60 -16.87
N TRP A 482 -4.97 3.17 -15.97
CA TRP A 482 -6.03 2.19 -16.27
C TRP A 482 -7.07 2.69 -17.27
N GLY A 483 -7.22 4.00 -17.41
CA GLY A 483 -8.14 4.65 -18.35
C GLY A 483 -7.54 4.97 -19.73
N ALA A 484 -6.29 4.57 -20.00
CA ALA A 484 -5.60 4.90 -21.25
C ALA A 484 -6.36 4.38 -22.50
N PRO A 485 -6.51 5.19 -23.56
CA PRO A 485 -7.14 4.75 -24.81
C PRO A 485 -6.36 3.60 -25.45
N PRO A 486 -7.00 2.45 -25.76
CA PRO A 486 -6.32 1.30 -26.34
C PRO A 486 -5.67 1.65 -27.69
N HIS A 487 -4.41 1.22 -27.88
CA HIS A 487 -3.67 1.38 -29.14
C HIS A 487 -3.48 2.83 -29.63
N SER A 488 -3.67 3.83 -28.76
CA SER A 488 -3.31 5.21 -29.08
C SER A 488 -1.80 5.41 -28.93
N THR A 489 -1.22 6.10 -29.91
CA THR A 489 0.19 6.55 -29.89
C THR A 489 0.31 8.06 -29.79
N ALA A 490 -0.83 8.76 -29.71
CA ALA A 490 -0.92 10.20 -29.51
C ALA A 490 -1.49 10.45 -28.12
N ASP A 491 -0.88 11.41 -27.40
CA ASP A 491 -1.40 11.87 -26.12
C ASP A 491 -2.82 12.40 -26.33
N PRO A 492 -3.84 11.78 -25.70
CA PRO A 492 -5.20 12.29 -25.79
C PRO A 492 -5.28 13.63 -25.07
N ASP A 493 -6.28 14.44 -25.45
CA ASP A 493 -6.62 15.65 -24.72
C ASP A 493 -7.17 15.23 -23.34
N ALA A 494 -6.34 15.37 -22.32
CA ALA A 494 -6.50 14.72 -21.01
C ALA A 494 -6.41 15.70 -19.83
N GLU A 495 -6.88 16.93 -20.03
CA GLU A 495 -6.81 18.00 -19.05
C GLU A 495 -7.36 17.56 -17.67
N VAL A 496 -6.53 17.76 -16.65
CA VAL A 496 -6.86 17.54 -15.23
C VAL A 496 -7.06 18.89 -14.57
N ASP A 497 -8.31 19.19 -14.21
CA ASP A 497 -8.64 20.39 -13.44
C ASP A 497 -8.36 20.16 -11.95
N LEU A 498 -7.19 20.59 -11.48
CA LEU A 498 -6.86 20.59 -10.06
C LEU A 498 -7.57 21.73 -9.31
N PRO A 499 -8.03 21.51 -8.06
CA PRO A 499 -8.58 22.57 -7.23
C PRO A 499 -7.60 23.74 -7.03
N ARG A 500 -8.13 24.95 -6.78
CA ARG A 500 -7.29 26.08 -6.38
C ARG A 500 -6.59 25.74 -5.07
N GLN A 501 -5.29 26.05 -4.95
CA GLN A 501 -4.45 25.71 -3.79
C GLN A 501 -4.11 24.21 -3.66
N ALA A 502 -4.39 23.40 -4.68
CA ALA A 502 -3.79 22.08 -4.79
C ALA A 502 -2.31 22.22 -5.19
N VAL A 503 -1.43 21.57 -4.44
CA VAL A 503 -0.01 21.43 -4.72
C VAL A 503 0.30 19.94 -4.74
N ASP A 504 0.71 19.43 -5.90
CA ASP A 504 1.02 18.02 -6.10
C ASP A 504 2.46 17.71 -5.65
N SER A 505 2.75 17.89 -4.37
CA SER A 505 4.12 17.74 -3.84
C SER A 505 4.63 16.30 -3.86
N ARG A 506 3.74 15.31 -3.92
CA ARG A 506 4.12 13.89 -4.01
C ARG A 506 4.65 13.52 -5.39
N ASN A 507 4.17 14.16 -6.45
CA ASN A 507 4.65 13.90 -7.81
C ASN A 507 5.65 14.95 -8.32
N GLN A 508 5.57 16.20 -7.86
CA GLN A 508 6.41 17.32 -8.33
C GLN A 508 7.46 17.77 -7.31
N GLY A 509 7.55 17.09 -6.17
CA GLY A 509 8.49 17.40 -5.08
C GLY A 509 8.00 18.46 -4.11
N VAL A 510 8.62 18.49 -2.93
CA VAL A 510 8.26 19.42 -1.85
C VAL A 510 8.71 20.86 -2.20
N PRO A 511 7.79 21.85 -2.21
CA PRO A 511 8.13 23.26 -2.46
C PRO A 511 9.23 23.80 -1.54
N GLN A 512 10.06 24.71 -2.05
CA GLN A 512 11.21 25.24 -1.32
C GLN A 512 10.82 25.97 -0.02
N GLU A 513 9.65 26.60 0.01
CA GLU A 513 9.07 27.25 1.18
C GLU A 513 8.66 26.28 2.29
N TRP A 514 8.43 25.00 1.95
CA TRP A 514 8.14 23.93 2.92
C TRP A 514 9.42 23.29 3.46
N LYS A 515 10.56 23.52 2.80
CA LYS A 515 11.88 23.03 3.25
C LYS A 515 12.46 23.90 4.37
N ASN A 516 13.08 23.25 5.35
CA ASN A 516 13.61 23.92 6.53
C ASN A 516 14.98 24.57 6.27
N LYS A 517 15.06 25.91 6.35
CA LYS A 517 16.23 26.71 5.93
C LYS A 517 17.55 26.48 6.70
N ARG A 518 17.59 25.75 7.82
CA ARG A 518 18.80 25.62 8.68
C ARG A 518 19.43 24.23 8.79
N ARG A 519 18.80 23.15 8.29
CA ARG A 519 19.38 21.78 8.42
C ARG A 519 19.83 21.12 7.10
N TYR A 520 19.45 21.66 5.95
CA TYR A 520 19.90 21.16 4.63
C TYR A 520 21.29 21.70 4.24
N LEU A 521 22.25 21.64 5.17
CA LEU A 521 23.69 21.81 4.89
C LEU A 521 24.49 20.60 5.43
N ARG A 522 23.85 19.43 5.54
CA ARG A 522 24.58 18.16 5.53
C ARG A 522 24.53 17.66 4.10
N LYS A 523 25.64 17.87 3.41
CA LYS A 523 25.98 17.37 2.08
C LYS A 523 25.62 15.88 1.99
N THR A 524 24.43 15.55 1.50
CA THR A 524 24.19 14.30 0.77
C THR A 524 24.78 14.56 -0.61
N HIS A 525 26.00 14.09 -0.81
CA HIS A 525 26.41 13.74 -2.17
C HIS A 525 25.57 12.51 -2.50
N GLU A 526 24.37 12.68 -3.07
CA GLU A 526 23.63 11.66 -3.84
C GLU A 526 22.22 12.09 -4.33
N ASP A 527 21.71 13.30 -4.04
CA ASP A 527 20.35 13.71 -4.51
C ASP A 527 20.35 14.90 -5.51
N ASP A 528 21.30 14.90 -6.46
CA ASP A 528 21.24 15.75 -7.66
C ASP A 528 21.55 14.89 -8.91
N GLU A 529 20.94 13.70 -9.00
CA GLU A 529 20.65 13.08 -10.29
C GLU A 529 19.13 13.16 -10.50
N ASP A 530 18.67 14.40 -10.69
CA ASP A 530 17.58 14.66 -11.62
C ASP A 530 18.01 14.07 -12.97
N ASP A 531 17.66 12.81 -13.23
CA ASP A 531 17.53 12.29 -14.59
C ASP A 531 16.26 12.90 -15.22
N ALA A 532 16.23 14.23 -15.26
CA ALA A 532 15.67 14.95 -16.39
C ALA A 532 16.67 14.76 -17.55
N HIS A 533 16.66 13.56 -18.12
CA HIS A 533 17.09 13.38 -19.48
C HIS A 533 16.09 14.14 -20.37
N ASP A 534 16.29 15.46 -20.49
CA ASP A 534 16.00 16.18 -21.73
C ASP A 534 16.96 15.60 -22.79
N ASP A 535 16.62 14.42 -23.30
CA ASP A 535 17.18 13.90 -24.53
C ASP A 535 16.47 14.63 -25.68
N ASP A 536 16.76 15.93 -25.78
CA ASP A 536 16.61 16.72 -26.99
C ASP A 536 17.67 16.24 -28.01
N ASN A 537 17.51 14.99 -28.47
CA ASN A 537 18.25 14.46 -29.60
C ASN A 537 17.40 13.48 -30.40
N GLU A 538 16.75 14.05 -31.42
CA GLU A 538 16.33 13.44 -32.68
C GLU A 538 16.34 11.90 -32.77
N GLY A 539 15.31 11.30 -32.20
CA GLY A 539 14.92 9.92 -32.49
C GLY A 539 13.68 9.57 -31.71
N LYS A 540 12.50 10.06 -32.12
CA LYS A 540 11.20 9.69 -31.51
C LYS A 540 11.07 8.18 -31.47
N ILE A 541 11.49 7.54 -30.38
CA ILE A 541 11.09 6.18 -30.04
C ILE A 541 9.58 6.29 -29.91
N ARG A 542 8.89 5.74 -30.90
CA ARG A 542 7.45 5.86 -31.01
C ARG A 542 6.85 5.03 -29.88
N ILE A 543 6.55 5.67 -28.75
CA ILE A 543 5.87 5.06 -27.61
C ILE A 543 4.59 4.42 -28.14
N ARG A 544 4.51 3.09 -28.05
CA ARG A 544 3.41 2.31 -28.62
C ARG A 544 2.24 2.18 -27.64
N ASP A 545 2.52 2.26 -26.35
CA ASP A 545 1.57 2.16 -25.26
C ASP A 545 1.80 3.32 -24.27
N LEU A 546 0.74 4.05 -23.95
CA LEU A 546 0.78 5.22 -23.08
C LEU A 546 1.19 4.89 -21.63
N ASN A 547 1.10 3.61 -21.24
CA ASN A 547 1.58 3.12 -19.94
C ASN A 547 3.10 2.93 -19.88
N ASP A 548 3.82 3.05 -21.00
CA ASP A 548 5.29 3.03 -21.02
C ASP A 548 5.90 4.44 -20.89
N ARG A 549 5.08 5.48 -20.72
CA ARG A 549 5.54 6.87 -20.50
C ARG A 549 5.99 7.08 -19.05
N GLY A 550 6.77 8.13 -18.82
CA GLY A 550 7.28 8.49 -17.50
C GLY A 550 8.13 7.36 -16.91
N ARG A 551 7.81 6.93 -15.69
CA ARG A 551 8.45 5.77 -15.04
C ARG A 551 8.05 4.41 -15.63
N GLY A 552 7.05 4.38 -16.52
CA GLY A 552 6.57 3.15 -17.14
C GLY A 552 5.90 2.19 -16.14
N ARG A 553 6.09 0.89 -16.39
CA ARG A 553 5.53 -0.21 -15.59
C ARG A 553 6.48 -0.62 -14.47
N THR A 554 6.15 -0.21 -13.25
CA THR A 554 6.99 -0.39 -12.05
C THR A 554 6.41 -1.40 -11.07
N VAL A 555 7.18 -1.71 -10.03
CA VAL A 555 6.74 -2.58 -8.94
C VAL A 555 5.50 -2.03 -8.22
N GLU A 556 5.36 -0.70 -8.14
CA GLU A 556 4.19 -0.01 -7.57
C GLU A 556 2.94 -0.23 -8.42
N THR A 557 3.06 -0.08 -9.74
CA THR A 557 1.95 -0.34 -10.68
C THR A 557 1.52 -1.81 -10.65
N GLN A 558 2.48 -2.73 -10.51
CA GLN A 558 2.23 -4.15 -10.31
C GLN A 558 1.46 -4.41 -9.01
N GLY A 559 1.85 -3.74 -7.92
CA GLY A 559 1.14 -3.76 -6.64
C GLY A 559 -0.30 -3.23 -6.75
N GLY A 560 -0.52 -2.20 -7.56
CA GLY A 560 -1.86 -1.70 -7.90
C GLY A 560 -2.74 -2.76 -8.58
N GLY A 561 -2.18 -3.48 -9.56
CA GLY A 561 -2.85 -4.60 -10.23
C GLY A 561 -3.21 -5.75 -9.29
N ILE A 562 -2.29 -6.14 -8.41
CA ILE A 562 -2.52 -7.17 -7.37
C ILE A 562 -3.67 -6.74 -6.45
N SER A 563 -3.65 -5.50 -5.98
CA SER A 563 -4.63 -5.00 -5.02
C SER A 563 -6.05 -4.98 -5.59
N VAL A 564 -6.23 -4.53 -6.84
CA VAL A 564 -7.57 -4.51 -7.47
C VAL A 564 -8.05 -5.91 -7.88
N LEU A 565 -7.14 -6.80 -8.27
CA LEU A 565 -7.49 -8.22 -8.52
C LEU A 565 -7.88 -8.95 -7.25
N ARG A 566 -7.20 -8.69 -6.14
CA ARG A 566 -7.58 -9.19 -4.81
C ARG A 566 -8.97 -8.68 -4.41
N ALA A 567 -9.23 -7.38 -4.58
CA ALA A 567 -10.55 -6.80 -4.32
C ALA A 567 -11.65 -7.45 -5.18
N MET A 568 -11.38 -7.69 -6.46
CA MET A 568 -12.29 -8.40 -7.36
C MET A 568 -12.57 -9.84 -6.88
N LEU A 569 -11.53 -10.57 -6.48
CA LEU A 569 -11.67 -11.94 -6.02
C LEU A 569 -12.50 -12.01 -4.73
N GLU A 570 -12.09 -11.27 -3.70
CA GLU A 570 -12.70 -11.36 -2.37
C GLU A 570 -14.09 -10.73 -2.30
N LEU A 571 -14.28 -9.57 -2.94
CA LEU A 571 -15.50 -8.77 -2.78
C LEU A 571 -16.55 -9.00 -3.87
N VAL A 572 -16.19 -9.64 -4.99
CA VAL A 572 -17.10 -9.86 -6.13
C VAL A 572 -17.26 -11.34 -6.44
N ASP A 573 -16.17 -12.09 -6.57
CA ASP A 573 -16.26 -13.49 -6.99
C ASP A 573 -16.62 -14.45 -5.85
N THR A 574 -16.16 -14.18 -4.61
CA THR A 574 -16.36 -15.07 -3.45
C THR A 574 -17.35 -14.57 -2.42
N ARG A 575 -17.94 -13.38 -2.61
CA ARG A 575 -18.73 -12.72 -1.56
C ARG A 575 -20.07 -13.39 -1.27
#